data_AF-A0A7X9AVV0-F1
#
_entry.id   AF-A0A7X9AVV0-F1
#
_cell.length_a   1.000
_cell.length_b   1.000
_cell.length_c   1.000
_cell.angle_alpha   90.00
_cell.angle_beta   90.00
_cell.angle_gamma   90.00
#
_symmetry.space_group_name_H-M   'P 1'
#
loop_
_entity.id
_entity.type
_entity.pdbx_description
1 polymer ?
#
loop_
_entity_poly.entity_id
_entity_poly.type
_entity_poly.pdbx_seq_one_letter_code
_entity_poly.pdbx_strand_id
1 'polypeptide(L)'
;MKSLCSRILLFAWPVIILSGCLSGGGSEVTSQDNPVLIRRAYRQRVTSPATRTQAIREGLHSPDPLIRRNALYEIITERGVDGLAEFEHLTRDQDPLVQGLMLDFVKTIGDPQLRTRLAKDIAAHSTDPAVQKAVNNMISTFQYYRQNKRLKDDPTWDHEIETIQTMTLPDDTWKILADPTENGHEKKFFAVDYDDSAWKPIKVGGWEQQGLPQYDGVAWYRITFTAPAKGQANAAELHFGAVDEVAWVWLNGVYVSQHDLGPEGWDIPFVMDITPEIKWGEKNLLVVRVHDSAQQGGIWKPITLHVLK
;
A
#
# COMPACT_ATOMS: atom_id res chain seq x y z
N MET A 1 19.70 1.48 12.30
CA MET A 1 18.91 1.83 13.51
C MET A 1 19.36 3.17 14.06
N LYS A 2 18.89 4.29 13.51
CA LYS A 2 18.97 5.68 14.03
C LYS A 2 18.36 6.58 12.94
N SER A 3 17.03 6.70 12.91
CA SER A 3 16.37 7.75 12.11
C SER A 3 14.90 8.01 12.49
N LEU A 4 14.26 7.15 13.31
CA LEU A 4 12.86 7.34 13.72
C LEU A 4 12.60 8.56 14.64
N CYS A 5 13.65 9.24 15.14
CA CYS A 5 13.50 10.21 16.22
C CYS A 5 13.12 11.65 15.78
N SER A 6 12.97 11.94 14.48
CA SER A 6 12.92 13.35 14.03
C SER A 6 11.56 13.88 13.54
N ARG A 7 10.47 13.11 13.53
CA ARG A 7 9.19 13.61 12.97
C ARG A 7 7.93 13.44 13.82
N ILE A 8 8.07 13.06 15.10
CA ILE A 8 6.96 13.10 16.06
C ILE A 8 7.26 14.17 17.12
N LEU A 9 7.25 15.43 16.70
CA LEU A 9 7.28 16.59 17.59
C LEU A 9 6.09 17.45 17.22
N LEU A 10 5.15 17.55 18.17
CA LEU A 10 3.95 18.41 18.32
C LEU A 10 2.87 17.51 18.95
N PHE A 11 2.72 17.40 20.27
CA PHE A 11 2.34 18.46 21.21
C PHE A 11 3.04 18.24 22.56
N ALA A 12 3.78 19.26 23.00
CA ALA A 12 4.15 19.43 24.39
C ALA A 12 2.87 19.58 25.24
N TRP A 13 2.87 18.97 26.42
CA TRP A 13 1.72 18.93 27.33
C TRP A 13 1.33 20.35 27.77
N PRO A 14 0.04 20.74 27.78
CA PRO A 14 -0.36 21.91 28.53
C PRO A 14 -0.35 21.55 30.02
N VAL A 15 0.62 22.13 30.74
CA VAL A 15 0.62 22.17 32.20
C VAL A 15 -0.50 23.13 32.62
N ILE A 16 -1.65 22.59 33.01
CA ILE A 16 -2.69 23.36 33.71
C ILE A 16 -2.46 23.14 35.20
N ILE A 17 -1.80 24.08 35.86
CA ILE A 17 -1.81 24.22 37.31
C ILE A 17 -3.05 25.05 37.66
N LEU A 18 -4.08 24.42 38.21
CA LEU A 18 -5.15 25.11 38.90
C LEU A 18 -4.99 24.86 40.40
N SER A 19 -4.40 25.85 41.07
CA SER A 19 -4.51 26.01 42.52
C SER A 19 -5.89 26.61 42.82
N GLY A 20 -6.71 25.90 43.59
CA GLY A 20 -7.99 26.41 44.07
C GLY A 20 -8.50 25.59 45.24
N CYS A 21 -8.34 26.13 46.45
CA CYS A 21 -9.05 25.66 47.64
C CYS A 21 -10.55 25.84 47.46
N LEU A 22 -11.34 24.78 47.65
CA LEU A 22 -12.75 24.88 48.01
C LEU A 22 -13.09 23.77 49.01
N SER A 23 -13.50 24.21 50.20
CA SER A 23 -14.10 23.44 51.27
C SER A 23 -15.57 23.15 50.94
N GLY A 24 -16.05 21.96 51.33
CA GLY A 24 -17.49 21.71 51.49
C GLY A 24 -17.98 20.40 50.86
N GLY A 25 -18.32 19.45 51.73
CA GLY A 25 -19.34 18.40 51.58
C GLY A 25 -19.53 17.74 50.22
N GLY A 26 -18.95 16.55 50.03
CA GLY A 26 -19.28 15.66 48.93
C GLY A 26 -18.75 14.25 49.22
N SER A 27 -19.58 13.24 48.96
CA SER A 27 -19.27 11.80 49.05
C SER A 27 -17.81 11.45 48.74
N GLU A 28 -17.17 10.65 49.59
CA GLU A 28 -15.82 10.10 49.36
C GLU A 28 -15.75 9.38 48.01
N VAL A 29 -15.23 10.08 47.00
CA VAL A 29 -14.80 9.46 45.74
C VAL A 29 -13.54 8.67 46.07
N THR A 30 -13.64 7.35 46.11
CA THR A 30 -12.49 6.49 46.39
C THR A 30 -11.41 6.70 45.32
N SER A 31 -10.14 6.45 45.65
CA SER A 31 -9.02 6.61 44.70
C SER A 31 -9.16 5.74 43.43
N GLN A 32 -10.04 4.73 43.46
CA GLN A 32 -10.36 3.84 42.36
C GLN A 32 -11.29 4.46 41.31
N ASP A 33 -12.02 5.54 41.63
CA ASP A 33 -13.01 6.14 40.74
C ASP A 33 -12.54 7.44 40.08
N ASN A 34 -11.32 7.91 40.38
CA ASN A 34 -10.77 9.14 39.82
C ASN A 34 -9.86 8.85 38.60
N PRO A 35 -10.29 9.17 37.36
CA PRO A 35 -9.51 8.87 36.16
C PRO A 35 -8.09 9.45 36.16
N VAL A 36 -7.88 10.60 36.81
CA VAL A 36 -6.56 11.23 36.92
C VAL A 36 -5.62 10.40 37.80
N LEU A 37 -6.13 9.86 38.92
CA LEU A 37 -5.36 9.00 39.81
C LEU A 37 -5.07 7.64 39.16
N ILE A 38 -6.05 7.05 38.46
CA ILE A 38 -5.87 5.80 37.71
C ILE A 38 -4.76 5.96 36.65
N ARG A 39 -4.83 7.02 35.82
CA ARG A 39 -3.81 7.32 34.81
C ARG A 39 -2.44 7.60 35.42
N ARG A 40 -2.38 8.24 36.60
CA ARG A 40 -1.12 8.48 37.32
C ARG A 40 -0.52 7.16 37.83
N ALA A 41 -1.32 6.30 38.45
CA ALA A 41 -0.88 5.00 38.93
C ALA A 41 -0.41 4.11 37.77
N TYR A 42 -1.13 4.11 36.65
CA TYR A 42 -0.72 3.42 35.43
C TYR A 42 0.66 3.90 34.95
N ARG A 43 0.88 5.21 34.82
CA ARG A 43 2.18 5.78 34.41
C ARG A 43 3.32 5.31 35.32
N GLN A 44 3.12 5.29 36.63
CA GLN A 44 4.14 4.80 37.57
C GLN A 44 4.51 3.33 37.32
N ARG A 45 3.50 2.47 37.07
CA ARG A 45 3.72 1.05 36.77
C ARG A 45 4.44 0.83 35.44
N VAL A 46 4.16 1.64 34.42
CA VAL A 46 4.83 1.55 33.10
C VAL A 46 6.29 2.02 33.19
N THR A 47 6.60 3.02 34.03
CA THR A 47 7.98 3.50 34.20
C THR A 47 8.89 2.57 35.02
N SER A 48 8.31 1.61 35.76
CA SER A 48 9.08 0.69 36.60
C SER A 48 9.41 -0.61 35.85
N PRO A 49 10.70 -0.97 35.66
CA PRO A 49 11.10 -2.18 34.94
C PRO A 49 10.43 -3.46 35.46
N ALA A 50 10.22 -3.55 36.78
CA ALA A 50 9.62 -4.73 37.41
C ALA A 50 8.14 -4.94 37.05
N THR A 51 7.41 -3.87 36.73
CA THR A 51 5.95 -3.94 36.50
C THR A 51 5.56 -3.58 35.07
N ARG A 52 6.50 -3.10 34.24
CA ARG A 52 6.25 -2.51 32.93
C ARG A 52 5.51 -3.44 31.97
N THR A 53 6.01 -4.66 31.75
CA THR A 53 5.41 -5.62 30.81
C THR A 53 3.97 -5.96 31.19
N GLN A 54 3.73 -6.24 32.47
CA GLN A 54 2.37 -6.54 32.96
C GLN A 54 1.47 -5.31 32.86
N ALA A 55 1.98 -4.12 33.18
CA ALA A 55 1.23 -2.87 33.08
C ALA A 55 0.80 -2.58 31.63
N ILE A 56 1.68 -2.77 30.65
CA ILE A 56 1.35 -2.62 29.23
C ILE A 56 0.24 -3.59 28.83
N ARG A 57 0.38 -4.88 29.15
CA ARG A 57 -0.64 -5.90 28.81
C ARG A 57 -2.01 -5.57 29.41
N GLU A 58 -2.06 -5.20 30.68
CA GLU A 58 -3.31 -4.77 31.33
C GLU A 58 -3.85 -3.47 30.70
N GLY A 59 -2.95 -2.55 30.35
CA GLY A 59 -3.29 -1.27 29.75
C GLY A 59 -3.99 -1.39 28.41
N LEU A 60 -3.62 -2.38 27.56
CA LEU A 60 -4.26 -2.65 26.26
C LEU A 60 -5.75 -3.03 26.36
N HIS A 61 -6.22 -3.42 27.56
CA HIS A 61 -7.62 -3.77 27.82
C HIS A 61 -8.31 -2.81 28.79
N SER A 62 -7.66 -1.70 29.13
CA SER A 62 -8.21 -0.73 30.09
C SER A 62 -9.53 -0.13 29.59
N PRO A 63 -10.52 0.14 30.47
CA PRO A 63 -11.70 0.92 30.08
C PRO A 63 -11.35 2.37 29.72
N ASP A 64 -10.19 2.87 30.17
CA ASP A 64 -9.73 4.23 29.90
C ASP A 64 -8.97 4.31 28.56
N PRO A 65 -9.48 5.06 27.56
CA PRO A 65 -8.85 5.13 26.24
C PRO A 65 -7.44 5.74 26.27
N LEU A 66 -7.13 6.65 27.20
CA LEU A 66 -5.78 7.20 27.32
C LEU A 66 -4.79 6.16 27.84
N ILE A 67 -5.24 5.23 28.69
CA ILE A 67 -4.40 4.11 29.13
C ILE A 67 -4.19 3.13 27.98
N ARG A 68 -5.25 2.77 27.24
CA ARG A 68 -5.13 1.91 26.05
C ARG A 68 -4.17 2.49 25.01
N ARG A 69 -4.35 3.77 24.66
CA ARG A 69 -3.46 4.47 23.72
C ARG A 69 -2.01 4.45 24.19
N ASN A 70 -1.75 4.71 25.48
CA ASN A 70 -0.39 4.69 26.01
C ASN A 70 0.21 3.28 25.99
N ALA A 71 -0.55 2.25 26.39
CA ALA A 71 -0.10 0.86 26.30
C ALA A 71 0.24 0.46 24.86
N LEU A 72 -0.61 0.86 23.91
CA LEU A 72 -0.40 0.67 22.48
C LEU A 72 0.89 1.35 22.00
N TYR A 73 1.14 2.60 22.42
CA TYR A 73 2.38 3.31 22.09
C TYR A 73 3.63 2.58 22.60
N GLU A 74 3.61 2.09 23.85
CA GLU A 74 4.77 1.40 24.43
C GLU A 74 5.06 0.09 23.67
N ILE A 75 4.04 -0.75 23.43
CA ILE A 75 4.23 -2.04 22.77
C ILE A 75 4.66 -1.89 21.30
N ILE A 76 4.11 -0.92 20.57
CA ILE A 76 4.55 -0.58 19.20
C ILE A 76 6.01 -0.14 19.23
N THR A 77 6.39 0.74 20.17
CA THR A 77 7.76 1.27 20.26
C THR A 77 8.78 0.17 20.54
N GLU A 78 8.42 -0.81 21.38
CA GLU A 78 9.31 -1.89 21.78
C GLU A 78 9.43 -3.00 20.74
N ARG A 79 8.31 -3.36 20.11
CA ARG A 79 8.18 -4.62 19.36
C ARG A 79 7.64 -4.44 17.95
N GLY A 80 7.06 -3.29 17.62
CA GLY A 80 6.46 -3.03 16.32
C GLY A 80 5.51 -4.15 15.90
N VAL A 81 5.75 -4.72 14.72
CA VAL A 81 4.94 -5.81 14.15
C VAL A 81 5.03 -7.12 14.93
N ASP A 82 6.14 -7.40 15.62
CA ASP A 82 6.32 -8.61 16.45
C ASP A 82 5.43 -8.60 17.70
N GLY A 83 4.85 -7.45 18.04
CA GLY A 83 3.87 -7.28 19.11
C GLY A 83 2.41 -7.40 18.66
N LEU A 84 2.14 -7.49 17.34
CA LEU A 84 0.81 -7.29 16.77
C LEU A 84 -0.27 -8.18 17.41
N ALA A 85 0.04 -9.46 17.66
CA ALA A 85 -0.92 -10.40 18.25
C ALA A 85 -1.46 -9.96 19.63
N GLU A 86 -0.76 -9.08 20.36
CA GLU A 86 -1.18 -8.60 21.68
C GLU A 86 -2.08 -7.36 21.62
N PHE A 87 -2.07 -6.61 20.51
CA PHE A 87 -2.82 -5.36 20.38
C PHE A 87 -3.72 -5.28 19.14
N GLU A 88 -3.75 -6.31 18.29
CA GLU A 88 -4.56 -6.33 17.06
C GLU A 88 -6.04 -6.11 17.34
N HIS A 89 -6.57 -6.54 18.48
CA HIS A 89 -7.98 -6.29 18.85
C HIS A 89 -8.32 -4.79 18.91
N LEU A 90 -7.34 -3.91 19.09
CA LEU A 90 -7.53 -2.46 19.10
C LEU A 90 -7.80 -1.87 17.71
N THR A 91 -7.74 -2.64 16.62
CA THR A 91 -8.32 -2.20 15.33
C THR A 91 -9.81 -1.91 15.45
N ARG A 92 -10.50 -2.53 16.42
CA ARG A 92 -11.94 -2.35 16.66
C ARG A 92 -12.26 -1.31 17.73
N ASP A 93 -11.23 -0.66 18.30
CA ASP A 93 -11.42 0.37 19.32
C ASP A 93 -12.23 1.53 18.73
N GLN A 94 -13.14 2.10 19.51
CA GLN A 94 -14.02 3.19 19.09
C GLN A 94 -13.43 4.57 19.42
N ASP A 95 -12.39 4.62 20.26
CA ASP A 95 -11.78 5.89 20.66
C ASP A 95 -10.87 6.45 19.56
N PRO A 96 -11.09 7.71 19.11
CA PRO A 96 -10.31 8.31 18.02
C PRO A 96 -8.80 8.38 18.29
N LEU A 97 -8.38 8.51 19.56
CA LEU A 97 -6.96 8.60 19.89
C LEU A 97 -6.26 7.24 19.77
N VAL A 98 -6.97 6.15 20.06
CA VAL A 98 -6.47 4.79 19.87
C VAL A 98 -6.46 4.45 18.38
N GLN A 99 -7.55 4.75 17.66
CA GLN A 99 -7.63 4.55 16.20
C GLN A 99 -6.53 5.32 15.45
N GLY A 100 -6.29 6.58 15.81
CA GLY A 100 -5.25 7.40 15.19
C GLY A 100 -3.85 6.79 15.35
N LEU A 101 -3.50 6.35 16.56
CA LEU A 101 -2.22 5.70 16.81
C LEU A 101 -2.10 4.35 16.09
N MET A 102 -3.18 3.58 16.05
CA MET A 102 -3.20 2.31 15.31
C MET A 102 -3.01 2.53 13.81
N LEU A 103 -3.64 3.55 13.22
CA LEU A 103 -3.43 3.91 11.81
C LEU A 103 -2.00 4.38 11.55
N ASP A 104 -1.40 5.16 12.44
CA ASP A 104 -0.01 5.58 12.30
C ASP A 104 0.95 4.40 12.36
N PHE A 105 0.71 3.42 13.22
CA PHE A 105 1.44 2.15 13.20
C PHE A 105 1.25 1.39 11.89
N VAL A 106 0.01 1.24 11.42
CA VAL A 106 -0.29 0.53 10.16
C VAL A 106 0.44 1.14 8.96
N LYS A 107 0.60 2.46 8.89
CA LYS A 107 1.40 3.14 7.84
C LYS A 107 2.88 2.73 7.83
N THR A 108 3.43 2.29 8.96
CA THR A 108 4.84 1.87 9.06
C THR A 108 5.06 0.42 8.64
N ILE A 109 4.00 -0.36 8.43
CA ILE A 109 4.10 -1.78 8.07
C ILE A 109 4.58 -1.92 6.62
N GLY A 110 5.70 -2.62 6.43
CA GLY A 110 6.29 -2.89 5.13
C GLY A 110 5.47 -3.85 4.27
N ASP A 111 4.85 -4.88 4.88
CA ASP A 111 3.97 -5.83 4.20
C ASP A 111 2.66 -5.16 3.73
N PRO A 112 2.42 -5.03 2.42
CA PRO A 112 1.21 -4.39 1.89
C PRO A 112 -0.07 -5.14 2.23
N GLN A 113 -0.07 -6.47 2.27
CA GLN A 113 -1.28 -7.26 2.55
C GLN A 113 -1.73 -7.06 3.99
N LEU A 114 -0.77 -7.14 4.91
CA LEU A 114 -1.02 -6.91 6.33
C LEU A 114 -1.49 -5.48 6.57
N ARG A 115 -0.83 -4.49 5.95
CA ARG A 115 -1.19 -3.08 6.03
C ARG A 115 -2.63 -2.83 5.58
N THR A 116 -3.01 -3.31 4.40
CA THR A 116 -4.38 -3.16 3.87
C THR A 116 -5.41 -3.86 4.74
N ARG A 117 -5.13 -5.07 5.23
CA ARG A 117 -6.04 -5.82 6.09
C ARG A 117 -6.37 -5.06 7.38
N LEU A 118 -5.34 -4.57 8.07
CA LEU A 118 -5.51 -3.82 9.33
C LEU A 118 -6.20 -2.47 9.09
N ALA A 119 -5.84 -1.76 8.02
CA ALA A 119 -6.50 -0.50 7.67
C ALA A 119 -8.01 -0.68 7.38
N LYS A 120 -8.39 -1.75 6.67
CA LYS A 120 -9.81 -2.09 6.44
C LYS A 120 -10.54 -2.44 7.72
N ASP A 121 -9.91 -3.20 8.62
CA ASP A 121 -10.51 -3.57 9.89
C ASP A 121 -10.77 -2.32 10.77
N ILE A 122 -9.84 -1.36 10.80
CA ILE A 122 -10.03 -0.07 11.49
C ILE A 122 -11.20 0.72 10.88
N ALA A 123 -11.25 0.86 9.55
CA ALA A 123 -12.34 1.58 8.89
C ALA A 123 -13.70 0.92 9.09
N ALA A 124 -13.77 -0.43 9.11
CA ALA A 124 -15.02 -1.15 9.32
C ALA A 124 -15.64 -0.88 10.70
N HIS A 125 -14.84 -0.48 11.68
CA HIS A 125 -15.26 -0.23 13.05
C HIS A 125 -15.19 1.25 13.44
N SER A 126 -14.86 2.16 12.53
CA SER A 126 -14.76 3.59 12.83
C SER A 126 -15.91 4.39 12.24
N THR A 127 -16.52 5.24 13.06
CA THR A 127 -17.50 6.25 12.62
C THR A 127 -16.85 7.59 12.28
N ASP A 128 -15.53 7.73 12.45
CA ASP A 128 -14.82 8.99 12.22
C ASP A 128 -14.51 9.21 10.73
N PRO A 129 -15.04 10.26 10.07
CA PRO A 129 -14.75 10.55 8.67
C PRO A 129 -13.26 10.77 8.38
N ALA A 130 -12.47 11.24 9.35
CA ALA A 130 -11.03 11.42 9.19
C ALA A 130 -10.31 10.07 9.10
N VAL A 131 -10.76 9.07 9.85
CA VAL A 131 -10.28 7.68 9.76
C VAL A 131 -10.63 7.08 8.41
N GLN A 132 -11.88 7.25 7.96
CA GLN A 132 -12.30 6.79 6.64
C GLN A 132 -11.44 7.42 5.53
N LYS A 133 -11.18 8.72 5.61
CA LYS A 133 -10.30 9.41 4.66
C LYS A 133 -8.85 8.93 4.73
N ALA A 134 -8.30 8.73 5.93
CA ALA A 134 -6.92 8.26 6.11
C ALA A 134 -6.75 6.82 5.60
N VAL A 135 -7.72 5.95 5.87
CA VAL A 135 -7.76 4.58 5.35
C VAL A 135 -7.96 4.58 3.84
N ASN A 136 -8.86 5.41 3.31
CA ASN A 136 -9.01 5.57 1.88
C ASN A 136 -7.71 6.06 1.27
N ASN A 137 -7.00 7.05 1.79
CA ASN A 137 -5.70 7.44 1.23
C ASN A 137 -4.64 6.30 1.29
N MET A 138 -4.75 5.42 2.29
CA MET A 138 -3.85 4.27 2.50
C MET A 138 -4.20 3.04 1.64
N ILE A 139 -5.47 2.91 1.24
CA ILE A 139 -6.02 1.77 0.48
C ILE A 139 -6.36 2.15 -0.97
N SER A 140 -6.65 3.43 -1.23
CA SER A 140 -6.85 4.05 -2.55
C SER A 140 -5.55 4.16 -3.31
N THR A 141 -4.41 3.95 -2.64
CA THR A 141 -3.19 3.49 -3.29
C THR A 141 -3.31 1.98 -3.55
N PHE A 142 -4.25 1.64 -4.44
CA PHE A 142 -4.22 0.44 -5.26
C PHE A 142 -4.44 -0.92 -4.56
N GLN A 143 -5.68 -1.41 -4.60
CA GLN A 143 -6.09 -2.69 -3.97
C GLN A 143 -5.57 -3.96 -4.67
N TYR A 144 -4.73 -3.83 -5.69
CA TYR A 144 -4.21 -4.96 -6.46
C TYR A 144 -2.86 -5.35 -5.92
N TYR A 145 -2.76 -6.57 -5.41
CA TYR A 145 -1.50 -7.20 -5.06
C TYR A 145 -1.53 -8.65 -5.48
N ARG A 146 -0.45 -9.10 -6.10
CA ARG A 146 -0.20 -10.49 -6.43
C ARG A 146 1.30 -10.70 -6.37
N GLN A 147 1.72 -11.78 -5.72
CA GLN A 147 3.09 -12.23 -5.84
C GLN A 147 3.29 -12.83 -7.24
N ASN A 148 4.02 -12.12 -8.08
CA ASN A 148 4.43 -12.60 -9.39
C ASN A 148 5.74 -13.38 -9.24
N LYS A 149 5.68 -14.71 -9.30
CA LYS A 149 6.82 -15.60 -9.14
C LYS A 149 7.27 -16.04 -10.54
N ARG A 150 8.46 -15.62 -10.96
CA ARG A 150 9.05 -16.05 -12.23
C ARG A 150 9.57 -17.48 -12.13
N LEU A 151 9.68 -18.14 -13.27
CA LEU A 151 10.21 -19.49 -13.34
C LEU A 151 11.61 -19.62 -12.74
N LYS A 152 12.50 -18.64 -13.01
CA LYS A 152 13.85 -18.60 -12.43
C LYS A 152 13.89 -18.36 -10.92
N ASP A 153 12.81 -17.83 -10.35
CA ASP A 153 12.68 -17.60 -8.92
C ASP A 153 11.99 -18.80 -8.23
N ASP A 154 11.70 -19.88 -8.97
CA ASP A 154 11.14 -21.11 -8.43
C ASP A 154 12.23 -22.06 -7.93
N PRO A 155 12.39 -22.25 -6.60
CA PRO A 155 13.41 -23.15 -6.07
C PRO A 155 13.15 -24.62 -6.41
N THR A 156 11.95 -24.98 -6.89
CA THR A 156 11.65 -26.35 -7.33
C THR A 156 11.95 -26.59 -8.81
N TRP A 157 12.32 -25.56 -9.57
CA TRP A 157 12.67 -25.70 -10.98
C TRP A 157 14.16 -26.06 -11.11
N ASP A 158 14.43 -27.24 -11.68
CA ASP A 158 15.79 -27.82 -11.81
C ASP A 158 16.25 -27.96 -13.27
N HIS A 159 15.49 -27.42 -14.22
CA HIS A 159 15.82 -27.40 -15.65
C HIS A 159 16.42 -26.05 -16.08
N GLU A 160 17.27 -26.08 -17.11
CA GLU A 160 17.74 -24.86 -17.77
C GLU A 160 16.55 -24.09 -18.36
N ILE A 161 16.57 -22.76 -18.25
CA ILE A 161 15.54 -21.87 -18.79
C ILE A 161 16.09 -21.22 -20.06
N GLU A 162 15.52 -21.59 -21.20
CA GLU A 162 15.93 -21.05 -22.50
C GLU A 162 14.89 -20.07 -23.03
N THR A 163 15.31 -18.88 -23.46
CA THR A 163 14.44 -18.01 -24.26
C THR A 163 14.43 -18.51 -25.69
N ILE A 164 13.34 -19.18 -26.09
CA ILE A 164 13.20 -19.78 -27.43
C ILE A 164 12.63 -18.80 -28.46
N GLN A 165 11.99 -17.71 -28.00
CA GLN A 165 11.49 -16.66 -28.88
C GLN A 165 11.38 -15.33 -28.13
N THR A 166 11.72 -14.23 -28.81
CA THR A 166 11.50 -12.87 -28.32
C THR A 166 10.66 -12.10 -29.34
N MET A 167 9.67 -11.36 -28.86
CA MET A 167 8.82 -10.51 -29.68
C MET A 167 8.69 -9.13 -29.01
N THR A 168 9.09 -8.07 -29.70
CA THR A 168 8.81 -6.71 -29.26
C THR A 168 7.34 -6.37 -29.48
N LEU A 169 6.69 -5.82 -28.46
CA LEU A 169 5.32 -5.32 -28.62
C LEU A 169 5.29 -4.14 -29.60
N PRO A 170 4.23 -3.99 -30.42
CA PRO A 170 4.14 -2.88 -31.36
C PRO A 170 4.18 -1.52 -30.65
N ASP A 171 4.84 -0.55 -31.28
CA ASP A 171 4.99 0.81 -30.74
C ASP A 171 3.84 1.75 -31.16
N ASP A 172 3.18 1.46 -32.28
CA ASP A 172 2.25 2.36 -32.96
C ASP A 172 0.77 2.10 -32.68
N THR A 173 0.45 1.10 -31.85
CA THR A 173 -0.94 0.70 -31.55
C THR A 173 -1.35 0.90 -30.09
N TRP A 174 -0.49 1.54 -29.30
CA TRP A 174 -0.84 1.92 -27.94
C TRP A 174 -1.89 3.03 -27.92
N LYS A 175 -2.78 2.95 -26.95
CA LYS A 175 -3.71 4.00 -26.58
C LYS A 175 -3.44 4.46 -25.16
N ILE A 176 -3.64 5.75 -24.90
CA ILE A 176 -3.53 6.37 -23.58
C ILE A 176 -4.81 7.10 -23.17
N LEU A 177 -5.08 7.08 -21.86
CA LEU A 177 -6.04 7.95 -21.20
C LEU A 177 -5.43 8.50 -19.91
N ALA A 178 -5.33 9.83 -19.79
CA ALA A 178 -5.00 10.48 -18.53
C ALA A 178 -6.14 10.31 -17.52
N ASP A 179 -5.79 10.05 -16.26
CA ASP A 179 -6.70 9.80 -15.15
C ASP A 179 -6.36 10.71 -13.96
N PRO A 180 -6.59 12.04 -14.07
CA PRO A 180 -6.27 13.01 -13.02
C PRO A 180 -7.06 12.81 -11.72
N THR A 181 -8.12 11.99 -11.76
CA THR A 181 -8.90 11.62 -10.58
C THR A 181 -8.48 10.28 -9.97
N GLU A 182 -7.52 9.60 -10.60
CA GLU A 182 -6.92 8.32 -10.19
C GLU A 182 -7.90 7.16 -9.96
N ASN A 183 -9.14 7.27 -10.46
CA ASN A 183 -10.23 6.33 -10.21
C ASN A 183 -10.49 5.38 -11.39
N GLY A 184 -9.59 5.32 -12.37
CA GLY A 184 -9.69 4.41 -13.51
C GLY A 184 -9.79 2.94 -13.10
N HIS A 185 -9.23 2.59 -11.93
CA HIS A 185 -9.32 1.25 -11.37
C HIS A 185 -10.72 0.93 -10.83
N GLU A 186 -11.44 1.91 -10.29
CA GLU A 186 -12.85 1.77 -9.87
C GLU A 186 -13.76 1.69 -11.10
N LYS A 187 -13.43 2.45 -12.15
CA LYS A 187 -14.08 2.43 -13.47
C LYS A 187 -13.71 1.22 -14.34
N LYS A 188 -12.81 0.36 -13.85
CA LYS A 188 -12.35 -0.86 -14.52
C LYS A 188 -11.76 -0.64 -15.91
N PHE A 189 -10.89 0.37 -16.06
CA PHE A 189 -10.17 0.63 -17.32
C PHE A 189 -9.31 -0.56 -17.80
N PHE A 190 -9.02 -1.52 -16.93
CA PHE A 190 -8.32 -2.78 -17.25
C PHE A 190 -9.23 -3.88 -17.82
N ALA A 191 -10.56 -3.73 -17.75
CA ALA A 191 -11.48 -4.78 -18.17
C ALA A 191 -11.40 -5.04 -19.69
N VAL A 192 -11.60 -6.30 -20.07
CA VAL A 192 -11.51 -6.76 -21.47
C VAL A 192 -12.57 -6.10 -22.34
N ASP A 193 -13.76 -5.89 -21.80
CA ASP A 193 -14.94 -5.33 -22.45
C ASP A 193 -15.07 -3.81 -22.29
N TYR A 194 -14.09 -3.15 -21.67
CA TYR A 194 -14.08 -1.69 -21.54
C TYR A 194 -13.97 -1.01 -22.92
N ASP A 195 -14.85 -0.03 -23.19
CA ASP A 195 -14.82 0.78 -24.41
C ASP A 195 -13.72 1.84 -24.34
N ASP A 196 -12.63 1.60 -25.05
CA ASP A 196 -11.48 2.50 -25.17
C ASP A 196 -11.50 3.38 -26.44
N SER A 197 -12.66 3.54 -27.08
CA SER A 197 -12.81 4.37 -28.30
C SER A 197 -12.42 5.83 -28.08
N ALA A 198 -12.57 6.34 -26.85
CA ALA A 198 -12.20 7.71 -26.49
C ALA A 198 -10.70 7.89 -26.16
N TRP A 199 -9.91 6.81 -26.10
CA TRP A 199 -8.50 6.89 -25.74
C TRP A 199 -7.67 7.38 -26.94
N LYS A 200 -6.65 8.19 -26.67
CA LYS A 200 -5.81 8.78 -27.71
C LYS A 200 -4.70 7.81 -28.11
N PRO A 201 -4.26 7.76 -29.38
CA PRO A 201 -3.07 7.00 -29.74
C PRO A 201 -1.82 7.59 -29.05
N ILE A 202 -0.87 6.74 -28.69
CA ILE A 202 0.44 7.13 -28.14
C ILE A 202 1.51 6.14 -28.61
N LYS A 203 2.79 6.52 -28.51
CA LYS A 203 3.94 5.63 -28.69
C LYS A 203 4.74 5.50 -27.39
N VAL A 204 5.60 4.50 -27.31
CA VAL A 204 6.63 4.39 -26.26
C VAL A 204 7.46 5.67 -26.22
N GLY A 205 7.68 6.20 -25.03
CA GLY A 205 8.33 7.48 -24.76
C GLY A 205 7.52 8.36 -23.79
N GLY A 206 8.03 9.57 -23.54
CA GLY A 206 7.39 10.55 -22.66
C GLY A 206 6.03 11.00 -23.17
N TRP A 207 5.01 11.06 -22.29
CA TRP A 207 3.66 11.45 -22.70
C TRP A 207 3.51 12.96 -22.91
N GLU A 208 4.42 13.78 -22.39
CA GLU A 208 4.39 15.24 -22.46
C GLU A 208 4.58 15.73 -23.89
N GLN A 209 5.48 15.07 -24.62
CA GLN A 209 5.69 15.33 -26.05
C GLN A 209 4.58 14.77 -26.94
N GLN A 210 3.67 13.95 -26.38
CA GLN A 210 2.70 13.15 -27.13
C GLN A 210 1.24 13.51 -26.82
N GLY A 211 1.01 14.70 -26.25
CA GLY A 211 -0.33 15.27 -26.09
C GLY A 211 -0.87 15.31 -24.66
N LEU A 212 -0.03 15.05 -23.66
CA LEU A 212 -0.28 15.30 -22.24
C LEU A 212 0.74 16.31 -21.66
N PRO A 213 0.79 17.56 -22.16
CA PRO A 213 1.81 18.52 -21.76
C PRO A 213 1.70 18.88 -20.27
N GLN A 214 2.82 18.88 -19.56
CA GLN A 214 2.92 19.25 -18.14
C GLN A 214 1.99 18.41 -17.24
N TYR A 215 1.77 17.16 -17.62
CA TYR A 215 0.89 16.27 -16.89
C TYR A 215 1.70 15.40 -15.93
N ASP A 216 1.63 15.72 -14.65
CA ASP A 216 2.08 14.85 -13.56
C ASP A 216 0.85 14.12 -13.00
N GLY A 217 0.95 12.80 -12.79
CA GLY A 217 -0.13 12.00 -12.22
C GLY A 217 -0.25 10.61 -12.87
N VAL A 218 -1.49 10.17 -13.07
CA VAL A 218 -1.79 8.79 -13.47
C VAL A 218 -2.30 8.73 -14.89
N ALA A 219 -1.68 7.89 -15.72
CA ALA A 219 -2.21 7.56 -17.03
C ALA A 219 -2.37 6.06 -17.20
N TRP A 220 -3.32 5.68 -18.05
CA TRP A 220 -3.57 4.30 -18.41
C TRP A 220 -3.21 4.07 -19.86
N TYR A 221 -2.56 2.95 -20.12
CA TYR A 221 -2.15 2.48 -21.43
C TYR A 221 -2.89 1.18 -21.77
N ARG A 222 -3.37 1.07 -23.01
CA ARG A 222 -3.98 -0.15 -23.55
C ARG A 222 -3.34 -0.51 -24.88
N ILE A 223 -2.98 -1.77 -25.04
CA ILE A 223 -2.58 -2.34 -26.33
C ILE A 223 -3.16 -3.73 -26.48
N THR A 224 -3.41 -4.12 -27.72
CA THR A 224 -3.72 -5.51 -28.04
C THR A 224 -2.64 -6.09 -28.95
N PHE A 225 -2.15 -7.28 -28.63
CA PHE A 225 -1.13 -7.98 -29.41
C PHE A 225 -1.51 -9.45 -29.60
N THR A 226 -0.95 -10.11 -30.62
CA THR A 226 -1.14 -11.56 -30.81
C THR A 226 0.07 -12.30 -30.27
N ALA A 227 -0.14 -13.23 -29.33
CA ALA A 227 0.94 -14.05 -28.81
C ALA A 227 1.37 -15.11 -29.83
N PRO A 228 2.65 -15.53 -29.85
CA PRO A 228 3.06 -16.70 -30.63
C PRO A 228 2.26 -17.95 -30.25
N ALA A 229 2.22 -18.95 -31.14
CA ALA A 229 1.66 -20.25 -30.80
C ALA A 229 2.46 -20.88 -29.64
N LYS A 230 1.77 -21.63 -28.75
CA LYS A 230 2.41 -22.22 -27.57
C LYS A 230 3.62 -23.09 -27.92
N GLY A 231 3.52 -23.90 -28.97
CA GLY A 231 4.63 -24.75 -29.42
C GLY A 231 5.21 -25.59 -28.28
N GLN A 232 6.52 -25.42 -28.04
CA GLN A 232 7.25 -26.06 -26.95
C GLN A 232 7.43 -25.16 -25.71
N ALA A 233 6.73 -24.04 -25.64
CA ALA A 233 6.85 -23.09 -24.54
C ALA A 233 6.29 -23.65 -23.24
N ASN A 234 7.08 -23.49 -22.17
CA ASN A 234 6.69 -23.77 -20.79
C ASN A 234 6.19 -22.51 -20.08
N ALA A 235 6.76 -21.35 -20.41
CA ALA A 235 6.42 -20.08 -19.77
C ALA A 235 6.49 -18.89 -20.73
N ALA A 236 5.93 -17.76 -20.30
CA ALA A 236 6.02 -16.47 -20.96
C ALA A 236 6.28 -15.36 -19.94
N GLU A 237 7.20 -14.46 -20.26
CA GLU A 237 7.49 -13.28 -19.45
C GLU A 237 7.35 -11.99 -20.28
N LEU A 238 6.82 -10.94 -19.66
CA LEU A 238 6.93 -9.58 -20.18
C LEU A 238 8.14 -8.89 -19.55
N HIS A 239 9.00 -8.35 -20.40
CA HIS A 239 10.19 -7.59 -20.06
C HIS A 239 9.91 -6.13 -20.40
N PHE A 240 9.73 -5.30 -19.37
CA PHE A 240 9.57 -3.86 -19.52
C PHE A 240 10.95 -3.23 -19.50
N GLY A 241 11.31 -2.50 -20.57
CA GLY A 241 12.59 -1.82 -20.62
C GLY A 241 12.73 -0.71 -19.57
N ALA A 242 11.65 0.05 -19.35
CA ALA A 242 11.51 1.08 -18.32
C ALA A 242 10.09 1.65 -18.39
N VAL A 243 9.52 1.93 -17.22
CA VAL A 243 8.28 2.69 -17.05
C VAL A 243 8.55 3.72 -15.97
N ASP A 244 8.08 4.93 -16.20
CA ASP A 244 8.30 6.03 -15.25
C ASP A 244 7.65 5.72 -13.90
N GLU A 245 8.44 5.93 -12.84
CA GLU A 245 8.26 5.63 -11.39
C GLU A 245 7.53 4.34 -11.01
N VAL A 246 6.23 4.23 -11.33
CA VAL A 246 5.36 3.15 -10.86
C VAL A 246 4.47 2.62 -11.97
N ALA A 247 4.47 1.30 -12.12
CA ALA A 247 3.66 0.56 -13.09
C ALA A 247 2.79 -0.50 -12.41
N TRP A 248 1.55 -0.63 -12.85
CA TRP A 248 0.66 -1.74 -12.51
C TRP A 248 0.12 -2.37 -13.78
N VAL A 249 0.17 -3.70 -13.86
CA VAL A 249 -0.03 -4.41 -15.12
C VAL A 249 -1.14 -5.44 -15.03
N TRP A 250 -2.01 -5.44 -16.03
CA TRP A 250 -3.04 -6.45 -16.24
C TRP A 250 -2.89 -7.08 -17.61
N LEU A 251 -3.07 -8.40 -17.67
CA LEU A 251 -3.18 -9.15 -18.91
C LEU A 251 -4.57 -9.77 -18.98
N ASN A 252 -5.29 -9.52 -20.06
CA ASN A 252 -6.64 -10.06 -20.28
C ASN A 252 -7.61 -9.77 -19.12
N GLY A 253 -7.49 -8.59 -18.51
CA GLY A 253 -8.32 -8.15 -17.37
C GLY A 253 -7.90 -8.71 -16.00
N VAL A 254 -6.88 -9.57 -15.96
CA VAL A 254 -6.34 -10.15 -14.72
C VAL A 254 -5.11 -9.38 -14.31
N TYR A 255 -5.04 -8.98 -13.03
CA TYR A 255 -3.88 -8.30 -12.48
C TYR A 255 -2.68 -9.26 -12.38
N VAL A 256 -1.54 -8.83 -12.94
CA VAL A 256 -0.32 -9.64 -13.05
C VAL A 256 0.68 -9.26 -11.96
N SER A 257 1.08 -7.99 -11.92
CA SER A 257 2.13 -7.50 -11.04
C SER A 257 2.18 -5.96 -10.99
N GLN A 258 3.07 -5.45 -10.15
CA GLN A 258 3.50 -4.06 -10.14
C GLN A 258 5.02 -3.92 -10.13
N HIS A 259 5.46 -2.75 -10.55
CA HIS A 259 6.80 -2.23 -10.33
C HIS A 259 6.65 -0.90 -9.60
N ASP A 260 7.17 -0.80 -8.39
CA ASP A 260 7.09 0.40 -7.56
C ASP A 260 8.41 0.54 -6.81
N LEU A 261 9.31 1.36 -7.35
CA LEU A 261 10.57 1.73 -6.73
C LEU A 261 10.60 3.22 -6.35
N GLY A 262 9.46 3.90 -6.43
CA GLY A 262 9.35 5.35 -6.30
C GLY A 262 10.03 6.13 -7.43
N PRO A 263 10.27 7.45 -7.23
CA PRO A 263 10.79 8.32 -8.28
C PRO A 263 12.12 7.90 -8.90
N GLU A 264 12.97 7.19 -8.15
CA GLU A 264 14.28 6.71 -8.63
C GLU A 264 14.17 5.44 -9.51
N GLY A 265 12.97 4.86 -9.63
CA GLY A 265 12.70 3.66 -10.42
C GLY A 265 12.51 3.87 -11.91
N TRP A 266 12.40 5.12 -12.34
CA TRP A 266 11.87 5.51 -13.66
C TRP A 266 12.57 4.90 -14.88
N ASP A 267 13.86 4.56 -14.76
CA ASP A 267 14.66 3.98 -15.85
C ASP A 267 15.03 2.50 -15.65
N ILE A 268 14.50 1.87 -14.59
CA ILE A 268 14.86 0.53 -14.17
C ILE A 268 14.01 -0.52 -14.90
N PRO A 269 14.62 -1.49 -15.61
CA PRO A 269 13.87 -2.55 -16.25
C PRO A 269 13.29 -3.53 -15.21
N PHE A 270 12.13 -4.10 -15.53
CA PHE A 270 11.49 -5.12 -14.71
C PHE A 270 10.84 -6.20 -15.56
N VAL A 271 10.65 -7.37 -14.95
CA VAL A 271 10.20 -8.57 -15.62
C VAL A 271 9.08 -9.20 -14.81
N MET A 272 8.05 -9.69 -15.48
CA MET A 272 6.94 -10.42 -14.86
C MET A 272 6.58 -11.66 -15.65
N ASP A 273 6.29 -12.73 -14.94
CA ASP A 273 5.66 -13.93 -15.49
C ASP A 273 4.20 -13.63 -15.84
N ILE A 274 3.79 -14.04 -17.03
CA ILE A 274 2.41 -13.93 -17.51
C ILE A 274 1.85 -15.28 -17.94
N THR A 275 2.55 -16.36 -17.59
CA THR A 275 2.28 -17.73 -18.04
C THR A 275 0.84 -18.16 -17.77
N PRO A 276 0.23 -17.88 -16.60
CA PRO A 276 -1.13 -18.31 -16.32
C PRO A 276 -2.21 -17.50 -17.07
N GLU A 277 -1.91 -16.28 -17.52
CA GLU A 277 -2.89 -15.36 -18.12
C GLU A 277 -2.79 -15.23 -19.64
N ILE A 278 -1.67 -15.63 -20.24
CA ILE A 278 -1.44 -15.50 -21.68
C ILE A 278 -2.32 -16.47 -22.49
N LYS A 279 -2.96 -15.94 -23.53
CA LYS A 279 -3.69 -16.72 -24.54
C LYS A 279 -2.77 -16.99 -25.72
N TRP A 280 -2.13 -18.15 -25.74
CA TRP A 280 -1.19 -18.55 -26.79
C TRP A 280 -1.85 -18.63 -28.17
N GLY A 281 -1.16 -18.13 -29.20
CA GLY A 281 -1.66 -18.10 -30.58
C GLY A 281 -2.86 -17.18 -30.82
N GLU A 282 -3.28 -16.43 -29.79
CA GLU A 282 -4.47 -15.61 -29.80
C GLU A 282 -4.16 -14.16 -29.45
N LYS A 283 -5.19 -13.32 -29.59
CA LYS A 283 -5.16 -11.91 -29.27
C LYS A 283 -5.24 -11.71 -27.76
N ASN A 284 -4.30 -10.94 -27.21
CA ASN A 284 -4.15 -10.62 -25.79
C ASN A 284 -4.26 -9.11 -25.57
N LEU A 285 -4.96 -8.70 -24.52
CA LEU A 285 -5.07 -7.30 -24.09
C LEU A 285 -4.11 -7.05 -22.93
N LEU A 286 -3.15 -6.13 -23.12
CA LEU A 286 -2.29 -5.63 -22.07
C LEU A 286 -2.77 -4.24 -21.65
N VAL A 287 -2.94 -4.05 -20.35
CA VAL A 287 -3.28 -2.75 -19.76
C VAL A 287 -2.24 -2.41 -18.72
N VAL A 288 -1.71 -1.18 -18.78
CA VAL A 288 -0.70 -0.69 -17.85
C VAL A 288 -1.18 0.63 -17.27
N ARG A 289 -1.27 0.72 -15.95
CA ARG A 289 -1.41 2.00 -15.25
C ARG A 289 -0.02 2.48 -14.88
N VAL A 290 0.27 3.73 -15.19
CA VAL A 290 1.53 4.40 -14.88
C VAL A 290 1.24 5.58 -13.96
N HIS A 291 2.07 5.77 -12.94
CA HIS A 291 2.07 6.99 -12.14
C HIS A 291 3.44 7.64 -12.25
N ASP A 292 3.42 8.93 -12.53
CA ASP A 292 4.58 9.83 -12.52
C ASP A 292 4.26 11.00 -11.58
N SER A 293 5.21 11.36 -10.72
CA SER A 293 5.08 12.43 -9.75
C SER A 293 5.59 13.78 -10.25
N ALA A 294 6.47 13.80 -11.26
CA ALA A 294 7.04 15.03 -11.81
C ALA A 294 7.81 14.81 -13.13
N GLN A 295 7.74 15.83 -13.98
CA GLN A 295 8.56 16.00 -15.20
C GLN A 295 8.06 15.25 -16.42
N GLN A 296 8.46 13.98 -16.57
CA GLN A 296 8.36 13.24 -17.82
C GLN A 296 7.84 11.83 -17.56
N GLY A 297 6.54 11.63 -17.66
CA GLY A 297 5.93 10.34 -17.42
C GLY A 297 5.80 9.44 -18.64
N GLY A 298 5.55 8.15 -18.40
CA GLY A 298 5.12 7.19 -19.41
C GLY A 298 5.94 5.91 -19.51
N ILE A 299 5.65 5.11 -20.54
CA ILE A 299 6.40 3.89 -20.84
C ILE A 299 7.64 4.29 -21.65
N TRP A 300 8.77 4.48 -20.99
CA TRP A 300 9.99 5.07 -21.57
C TRP A 300 10.71 4.19 -22.59
N LYS A 301 10.71 2.87 -22.39
CA LYS A 301 11.43 1.91 -23.25
C LYS A 301 10.50 0.78 -23.71
N PRO A 302 10.82 0.13 -24.84
CA PRO A 302 9.98 -0.94 -25.38
C PRO A 302 9.75 -2.09 -24.41
N ILE A 303 8.64 -2.78 -24.61
CA ILE A 303 8.28 -3.99 -23.87
C ILE A 303 8.44 -5.19 -24.80
N THR A 304 9.13 -6.23 -24.35
CA THR A 304 9.30 -7.48 -25.09
C THR A 304 8.60 -8.64 -24.40
N LEU A 305 8.00 -9.52 -25.18
CA LEU A 305 7.51 -10.83 -24.77
C LEU A 305 8.62 -11.86 -24.98
N HIS A 306 9.00 -12.56 -23.92
CA HIS A 306 9.95 -13.66 -23.96
C HIS A 306 9.19 -14.98 -23.77
N VAL A 307 9.33 -15.89 -24.74
CA VAL A 307 8.77 -17.24 -24.68
C VAL A 307 9.88 -18.16 -24.18
N LEU A 308 9.59 -18.89 -23.10
CA LEU A 308 10.56 -19.68 -22.37
C LEU A 308 10.27 -21.18 -22.51
N LYS A 309 11.32 -21.98 -22.55
CA LYS A 309 11.27 -23.44 -22.49
C LYS A 309 12.13 -23.92 -21.32
#